data_AF-A0A971XF22-F1
#
_entry.id   AF-A0A971XF22-F1
#
_cell.length_a   1.000
_cell.length_b   1.000
_cell.length_c   1.000
_cell.angle_alpha   90.00
_cell.angle_beta   90.00
_cell.angle_gamma   90.00
#
_symmetry.space_group_name_H-M   'P 1'
#
loop_
_entity.id
_entity.type
_entity.pdbx_description
1 polymer ?
#
loop_
_entity_poly.entity_id
_entity_poly.type
_entity_poly.pdbx_seq_one_letter_code
_entity_poly.pdbx_strand_id
1 'polypeptide(L)'
;MIRGIEFEDIDLVVDLVYELNNIREHSSEFCYSEKDAIRKGVMESIEGKNHISLGDFDEIGVLKGVILLYMESDNKNADCIGIFVDKKYDYMKTGDSLLRHARRLLPSDFKITFFFPCENTEYKKIVGK
;
A
#
# COMPACT_ATOMS: atom_id res chain seq x y z
N MET A 1 2.31 4.38 -14.17
CA MET A 1 3.58 3.64 -14.24
C MET A 1 3.83 3.11 -12.85
N ILE A 2 3.80 1.79 -12.68
CA ILE A 2 4.04 1.17 -11.38
C ILE A 2 5.54 0.93 -11.22
N ARG A 3 6.12 1.41 -10.12
CA ARG A 3 7.52 1.19 -9.75
C ARG A 3 7.69 1.10 -8.24
N GLY A 4 8.86 0.66 -7.79
CA GLY A 4 9.27 0.75 -6.40
C GLY A 4 9.27 2.21 -5.92
N ILE A 5 8.92 2.40 -4.66
CA ILE A 5 9.05 3.70 -3.97
C ILE A 5 10.54 3.96 -3.70
N GLU A 6 11.00 5.16 -3.99
CA GLU A 6 12.37 5.62 -3.76
C GLU A 6 12.39 6.70 -2.68
N PHE A 7 13.59 7.06 -2.18
CA PHE A 7 13.72 8.07 -1.11
C PHE A 7 13.11 9.42 -1.48
N GLU A 8 13.13 9.78 -2.76
CA GLU A 8 12.59 11.03 -3.31
C GLU A 8 11.05 11.07 -3.26
N ASP A 9 10.39 9.91 -3.15
CA ASP A 9 8.92 9.81 -3.10
C ASP A 9 8.35 9.83 -1.68
N ILE A 10 9.21 9.74 -0.65
CA ILE A 10 8.78 9.51 0.74
C ILE A 10 7.72 10.53 1.15
N ASP A 11 7.94 11.82 0.89
CA ASP A 11 6.99 12.85 1.32
C ASP A 11 5.64 12.72 0.62
N LEU A 12 5.63 12.37 -0.68
CA LEU A 12 4.39 12.13 -1.43
C LEU A 12 3.61 10.94 -0.88
N VAL A 13 4.31 9.85 -0.56
CA VAL A 13 3.70 8.64 0.00
C VAL A 13 3.18 8.90 1.41
N VAL A 14 3.98 9.53 2.26
CA VAL A 14 3.61 9.83 3.65
C VAL A 14 2.41 10.74 3.70
N ASP A 15 2.34 11.77 2.85
CA ASP A 15 1.21 12.69 2.78
C ASP A 15 -0.07 11.96 2.36
N LEU A 16 -0.01 11.14 1.31
CA LEU A 16 -1.15 10.37 0.83
C LEU A 16 -1.65 9.36 1.87
N VAL A 17 -0.72 8.59 2.46
CA VAL A 17 -1.05 7.58 3.49
C VAL A 17 -1.62 8.26 4.72
N TYR A 18 -1.03 9.36 5.18
CA TYR A 18 -1.55 10.11 6.33
C TYR A 18 -2.94 10.68 6.07
N GLU A 19 -3.20 11.25 4.89
CA GLU A 19 -4.53 11.77 4.55
C GLU A 19 -5.59 10.66 4.57
N LEU A 20 -5.31 9.53 3.90
CA LEU A 20 -6.29 8.48 3.70
C LEU A 20 -6.43 7.56 4.91
N ASN A 21 -5.34 7.22 5.61
CA ASN A 21 -5.39 6.32 6.76
C ASN A 21 -6.11 6.94 7.96
N ASN A 22 -6.24 8.27 8.02
CA ASN A 22 -7.04 8.96 9.04
C ASN A 22 -8.55 8.99 8.72
N ILE A 23 -8.97 8.41 7.61
CA ILE A 23 -10.39 8.25 7.24
C ILE A 23 -10.74 6.77 7.41
N ARG A 24 -11.69 6.45 8.30
CA ARG A 24 -11.99 5.06 8.71
C ARG A 24 -12.43 4.19 7.53
N GLU A 25 -13.04 4.78 6.51
CA GLU A 25 -13.49 4.12 5.29
C GLU A 25 -12.34 3.68 4.37
N HIS A 26 -11.14 4.22 4.58
CA HIS A 26 -9.93 4.01 3.79
C HIS A 26 -8.77 3.44 4.60
N SER A 27 -8.90 3.40 5.93
CA SER A 27 -7.82 3.06 6.84
C SER A 27 -7.46 1.57 6.82
N SER A 28 -6.22 1.29 7.15
CA SER A 28 -5.70 -0.06 7.40
C SER A 28 -5.26 -0.17 8.85
N GLU A 29 -5.64 -1.25 9.52
CA GLU A 29 -5.29 -1.46 10.93
C GLU A 29 -3.80 -1.80 11.12
N PHE A 30 -3.11 -2.21 10.04
CA PHE A 30 -1.67 -2.41 10.04
C PHE A 30 -0.86 -1.12 9.81
N CYS A 31 -1.52 -0.01 9.48
CA CYS A 31 -0.84 1.25 9.19
C CYS A 31 -0.92 2.22 10.37
N TYR A 32 0.20 2.86 10.68
CA TYR A 32 0.25 3.92 11.69
C TYR A 32 -0.65 5.11 11.32
N SER A 33 -1.23 5.79 12.32
CA SER A 33 -2.03 7.00 12.13
C SER A 33 -1.21 8.29 12.19
N GLU A 34 -0.04 8.25 12.83
CA GLU A 34 0.84 9.41 13.01
C GLU A 34 1.82 9.57 11.84
N LYS A 35 1.97 10.80 11.35
CA LYS A 35 2.77 11.10 10.16
C LYS A 35 4.24 10.67 10.29
N ASP A 36 4.85 10.89 11.45
CA ASP A 36 6.25 10.51 11.68
C ASP A 36 6.45 8.99 11.76
N ALA A 37 5.49 8.27 12.33
CA ALA A 37 5.49 6.81 12.35
C ALA A 37 5.29 6.22 10.95
N ILE A 38 4.38 6.80 10.14
CA ILE A 38 4.22 6.46 8.72
C ILE A 38 5.53 6.68 7.97
N ARG A 39 6.17 7.85 8.13
CA ARG A 39 7.47 8.14 7.49
C ARG A 39 8.52 7.10 7.85
N LYS A 40 8.65 6.77 9.13
CA LYS A 40 9.58 5.73 9.59
C LYS A 40 9.28 4.38 8.94
N GLY A 41 8.03 3.96 8.90
CA GLY A 41 7.61 2.70 8.26
C GLY A 41 7.87 2.68 6.75
N VAL A 42 7.62 3.79 6.05
CA VAL A 42 7.93 3.91 4.61
C VAL A 42 9.43 3.83 4.38
N MET A 43 10.25 4.53 5.16
CA MET A 43 11.71 4.45 5.08
C MET A 43 12.23 3.02 5.31
N GLU A 44 11.76 2.37 6.37
CA GLU A 44 12.11 0.97 6.68
C GLU A 44 11.67 0.02 5.56
N SER A 45 10.57 0.33 4.87
CA SER A 45 10.09 -0.47 3.74
C SER A 45 10.96 -0.34 2.48
N ILE A 46 11.56 0.83 2.24
CA ILE A 46 12.46 1.08 1.10
C ILE A 46 13.80 0.35 1.34
N GLU A 47 14.30 0.37 2.57
CA GLU A 47 15.58 -0.22 2.94
C GLU A 47 15.49 -1.73 3.23
N GLY A 48 14.32 -2.20 3.63
CA GLY A 48 14.10 -3.55 4.14
C GLY A 48 13.88 -4.59 3.05
N LYS A 49 14.61 -5.72 3.15
CA LYS A 49 14.45 -6.87 2.22
C LYS A 49 13.11 -7.60 2.35
N ASN A 50 12.41 -7.39 3.46
CA ASN A 50 11.13 -8.04 3.76
C ASN A 50 9.94 -7.15 3.44
N HIS A 51 10.09 -6.16 2.56
CA HIS A 51 9.00 -5.28 2.18
C HIS A 51 8.82 -5.21 0.67
N ILE A 52 7.59 -4.95 0.25
CA ILE A 52 7.27 -4.54 -1.12
C ILE A 52 6.50 -3.23 -1.02
N SER A 53 7.11 -2.17 -1.53
CA SER A 53 6.53 -0.83 -1.56
C SER A 53 6.48 -0.35 -3.00
N LEU A 54 5.27 -0.24 -3.55
CA LEU A 54 5.05 0.14 -4.94
C LEU A 54 4.13 1.35 -5.04
N GLY A 55 4.48 2.30 -5.90
CA GLY A 55 3.63 3.43 -6.28
C GLY A 55 3.21 3.32 -7.74
N ASP A 56 1.98 3.74 -8.05
CA ASP A 56 1.52 4.01 -9.42
C ASP A 56 1.57 5.51 -9.66
N PHE A 57 2.41 5.93 -10.61
CA PHE A 57 2.60 7.34 -10.97
C PHE A 57 1.99 7.64 -12.33
N ASP A 58 1.50 8.85 -12.58
CA ASP A 58 1.11 9.24 -13.95
C ASP A 58 2.35 9.56 -14.82
N GLU A 59 2.12 10.01 -16.05
CA GLU A 59 3.19 10.31 -17.03
C GLU A 59 4.06 11.51 -16.61
N ILE A 60 3.59 12.36 -15.70
CA ILE A 60 4.31 13.54 -15.20
C ILE A 60 4.84 13.35 -13.77
N GLY A 61 4.75 12.13 -13.23
CA GLY A 61 5.31 11.77 -11.93
C GLY A 61 4.40 12.02 -10.73
N VAL A 62 3.10 12.29 -10.93
CA VAL A 62 2.14 12.44 -9.83
C VAL A 62 1.77 11.06 -9.28
N LEU A 63 1.89 10.90 -7.96
CA LEU A 63 1.49 9.68 -7.26
C LEU A 63 -0.03 9.50 -7.31
N LYS A 64 -0.48 8.39 -7.90
CA LYS A 64 -1.90 8.01 -7.99
C LYS A 64 -2.32 7.12 -6.85
N GLY A 65 -1.42 6.26 -6.38
CA GLY A 65 -1.66 5.35 -5.27
C GLY A 65 -0.44 4.53 -4.92
N VAL A 66 -0.48 3.93 -3.74
CA VAL A 66 0.60 3.13 -3.16
C VAL A 66 0.06 1.85 -2.56
N ILE A 67 0.85 0.77 -2.64
CA ILE A 67 0.68 -0.46 -1.86
C ILE A 67 1.94 -0.71 -1.04
N LEU A 68 1.75 -1.04 0.24
CA LEU A 68 2.81 -1.37 1.18
C LEU A 68 2.55 -2.78 1.73
N LEU A 69 3.52 -3.69 1.56
CA LEU A 69 3.46 -5.05 2.07
C LEU A 69 4.66 -5.34 2.97
N TYR A 70 4.42 -6.06 4.06
CA TYR A 70 5.45 -6.70 4.89
C TYR A 70 5.43 -8.22 4.66
N MET A 71 6.58 -8.81 4.34
CA MET A 71 6.72 -10.24 4.05
C MET A 71 7.14 -10.99 5.32
N GLU A 72 6.25 -11.84 5.82
CA GLU A 72 6.49 -12.76 6.92
C GLU A 72 6.83 -14.14 6.38
N SER A 73 8.13 -14.41 6.25
CA SER A 73 8.63 -15.58 5.52
C SER A 73 8.29 -16.91 6.21
N ASP A 74 8.28 -16.92 7.54
CA ASP A 74 8.00 -18.14 8.32
C ASP A 74 6.57 -18.64 8.10
N ASN A 75 5.63 -17.70 7.92
CA ASN A 75 4.21 -18.00 7.72
C ASN A 75 3.79 -17.98 6.24
N LYS A 76 4.72 -17.67 5.32
CA LYS A 76 4.44 -17.47 3.89
C LYS A 76 3.30 -16.47 3.67
N ASN A 77 3.31 -15.39 4.43
CA ASN A 77 2.32 -14.33 4.34
C ASN A 77 2.98 -13.02 3.92
N ALA A 78 2.23 -12.19 3.22
CA ALA A 78 2.55 -10.81 2.95
C ALA A 78 1.43 -9.95 3.52
N ASP A 79 1.67 -9.37 4.70
CA ASP A 79 0.73 -8.49 5.38
C ASP A 79 0.64 -7.17 4.62
N CYS A 80 -0.54 -6.88 4.09
CA CYS A 80 -0.81 -5.63 3.43
C CYS A 80 -1.00 -4.53 4.45
N ILE A 81 0.07 -3.75 4.66
CA ILE A 81 0.07 -2.54 5.49
C ILE A 81 -0.97 -1.55 4.95
N GLY A 82 -1.16 -1.45 3.64
CA GLY A 82 -2.31 -0.76 3.06
C GLY A 82 -2.24 -0.55 1.55
N ILE A 83 -3.40 -0.27 0.96
CA ILE A 83 -3.56 0.18 -0.43
C ILE A 83 -4.28 1.52 -0.38
N PHE A 84 -3.57 2.58 -0.74
CA PHE A 84 -4.04 3.97 -0.64
C PHE A 84 -4.04 4.59 -2.03
N VAL A 85 -5.19 5.06 -2.52
CA VAL A 85 -5.34 5.65 -3.85
C VAL A 85 -5.89 7.06 -3.69
N ASP A 86 -5.24 8.05 -4.31
CA ASP A 86 -5.69 9.43 -4.30
C ASP A 86 -7.12 9.49 -4.90
N LYS A 87 -8.01 10.23 -4.22
CA LYS A 87 -9.45 10.33 -4.51
C LYS A 87 -9.78 10.77 -5.94
N LYS A 88 -8.84 11.40 -6.65
CA LYS A 88 -8.98 11.81 -8.06
C LYS A 88 -8.90 10.62 -9.02
N TYR A 89 -8.40 9.48 -8.56
CA TYR A 89 -8.23 8.27 -9.36
C TYR A 89 -9.19 7.16 -8.93
N ASP A 90 -9.48 6.28 -9.87
CA ASP A 90 -10.33 5.12 -9.61
C ASP A 90 -9.60 4.12 -8.70
N TYR A 91 -10.12 3.94 -7.47
CA TYR A 91 -9.57 3.02 -6.48
C TYR A 91 -9.49 1.58 -6.99
N MET A 92 -10.53 1.11 -7.67
CA MET A 92 -10.59 -0.27 -8.17
C MET A 92 -9.54 -0.52 -9.23
N LYS A 93 -9.41 0.39 -10.20
CA LYS A 93 -8.44 0.28 -11.28
C LYS A 93 -7.01 0.39 -10.76
N THR A 94 -6.74 1.38 -9.92
CA THR A 94 -5.39 1.66 -9.42
C THR A 94 -4.96 0.62 -8.38
N GLY A 95 -5.83 0.33 -7.41
CA GLY A 95 -5.61 -0.68 -6.38
C GLY A 95 -5.45 -2.09 -6.93
N ASP A 96 -6.29 -2.53 -7.88
CA ASP A 96 -6.13 -3.84 -8.54
C ASP A 96 -4.81 -3.91 -9.32
N SER A 97 -4.42 -2.84 -10.02
CA SER A 97 -3.16 -2.80 -10.76
C SER A 97 -1.95 -2.90 -9.83
N LEU A 98 -1.96 -2.17 -8.71
CA LEU A 98 -0.93 -2.24 -7.67
C LEU A 98 -0.86 -3.64 -7.05
N LEU A 99 -2.01 -4.21 -6.67
CA LEU A 99 -2.09 -5.54 -6.06
C LEU A 99 -1.59 -6.63 -7.00
N ARG A 100 -1.97 -6.59 -8.28
CA ARG A 100 -1.48 -7.54 -9.29
C ARG A 100 0.03 -7.41 -9.51
N HIS A 101 0.56 -6.20 -9.47
CA HIS A 101 1.99 -5.98 -9.60
C HIS A 101 2.75 -6.55 -8.38
N ALA A 102 2.29 -6.25 -7.16
CA ALA A 102 2.85 -6.80 -5.93
C ALA A 102 2.80 -8.33 -5.92
N ARG A 103 1.69 -8.94 -6.35
CA ARG A 103 1.52 -10.39 -6.46
C ARG A 103 2.55 -11.06 -7.38
N ARG A 104 3.00 -10.38 -8.43
CA ARG A 104 4.04 -10.90 -9.34
C ARG A 104 5.44 -10.87 -8.74
N LEU A 105 5.68 -10.00 -7.76
CA LEU A 105 6.95 -9.91 -7.05
C LEU A 105 7.04 -10.91 -5.89
N LEU A 106 5.90 -11.35 -5.35
CA LEU A 106 5.84 -12.32 -4.27
C LEU A 106 6.12 -13.76 -4.75
N PRO A 107 6.82 -14.58 -3.93
CA PRO A 107 6.93 -16.02 -4.18
C PRO A 107 5.55 -16.67 -4.32
N SER A 108 5.42 -17.65 -5.22
CA SER A 108 4.11 -18.22 -5.60
C SER A 108 3.33 -18.84 -4.44
N ASP A 109 4.01 -19.29 -3.39
CA ASP A 109 3.43 -19.92 -2.20
C ASP A 109 3.05 -18.92 -1.09
N PHE A 110 3.39 -17.63 -1.25
CA PHE A 110 2.96 -16.60 -0.31
C PHE A 110 1.48 -16.30 -0.49
N LYS A 111 0.79 -15.91 0.59
CA LYS A 111 -0.57 -15.34 0.56
C LYS A 111 -0.52 -13.88 0.94
N ILE A 112 -1.37 -13.05 0.34
CA ILE A 112 -1.52 -11.65 0.78
C ILE A 112 -2.61 -11.60 1.83
N THR A 113 -2.27 -11.10 3.01
CA THR A 113 -3.14 -10.94 4.17
C THR A 113 -3.50 -9.47 4.34
N PHE A 114 -4.66 -9.24 4.91
CA PHE A 114 -5.32 -7.94 4.91
C PHE A 114 -6.03 -7.76 6.25
N PHE A 115 -5.89 -6.61 6.89
CA PHE A 115 -6.59 -6.31 8.13
C PHE A 115 -7.13 -4.89 8.09
N PHE A 116 -8.45 -4.79 8.03
CA PHE A 116 -9.16 -3.54 7.80
C PHE A 116 -10.29 -3.38 8.81
N PRO A 117 -10.59 -2.14 9.23
CA PRO A 117 -11.77 -1.89 10.03
C PRO A 117 -13.03 -2.27 9.26
N CYS A 118 -14.09 -2.65 9.97
CA CYS A 118 -15.33 -3.11 9.33
C CYS A 118 -16.02 -2.02 8.49
N GLU A 119 -15.71 -0.76 8.81
CA GLU A 119 -16.12 0.46 8.11
C GLU A 119 -15.39 0.69 6.78
N ASN A 120 -14.27 -0.01 6.51
CA ASN A 120 -13.57 0.11 5.23
C ASN A 120 -14.38 -0.53 4.09
N THR A 121 -15.00 0.32 3.27
CA THR A 121 -15.88 -0.10 2.16
C THR A 121 -15.15 -0.28 0.84
N GLU A 122 -13.95 0.28 0.71
CA GLU A 122 -13.15 0.21 -0.52
C GLU A 122 -12.52 -1.17 -0.69
N TYR A 123 -12.00 -1.74 0.38
CA TYR A 123 -11.38 -3.05 0.36
C TYR A 123 -12.34 -4.17 -0.08
N LYS A 124 -13.61 -4.12 0.36
CA LYS A 124 -14.63 -5.12 -0.01
C LYS A 124 -14.78 -5.25 -1.53
N LYS A 125 -14.46 -4.18 -2.27
CA LYS A 125 -14.55 -4.17 -3.73
C LYS A 125 -13.37 -4.89 -4.40
N ILE A 126 -12.19 -4.96 -3.77
CA ILE A 126 -10.97 -5.58 -4.31
C ILE A 126 -10.86 -7.07 -3.94
N VAL A 127 -11.09 -7.45 -2.67
CA VAL A 127 -10.83 -8.84 -2.21
C VAL A 127 -12.08 -9.72 -2.12
N GLY A 128 -13.27 -9.15 -2.29
CA GLY A 128 -14.53 -9.91 -2.36
C GLY A 128 -14.79 -10.63 -3.70
N LYS A 129 -13.77 -10.80 -4.55
CA LYS A 129 -13.85 -11.54 -5.83
C LYS A 129 -13.06 -12.84 -5.75
#